data_AF-A0A6J1NXE9-F1
#
_entry.id   AF-A0A6J1NXE9-F1
#
_cell.length_a   1.000
_cell.length_b   1.000
_cell.length_c   1.000
_cell.angle_alpha   90.00
_cell.angle_beta   90.00
_cell.angle_gamma   90.00
#
_symmetry.space_group_name_H-M   'P 1'
#
loop_
_entity.id
_entity.type
_entity.pdbx_description
1 polymer ?
#
loop_
_entity_poly.entity_id
_entity_poly.type
_entity_poly.pdbx_seq_one_letter_code
_entity_poly.pdbx_strand_id
1 'polypeptide(L)'
;MKLSLGKFAPDRCDLRTMLDNVAIILRLVTINIDKNNNKRKMFIFLVPGIPLVFHLTVFVAAAGYIYIYVFSMFWFVFVRCRETGDFTAAAVVFSLGVNSETSATKFLFMVIYKYVFI
;
A
#
# COMPACT_ATOMS: atom_id res chain seq x y z
N MET A 1 24.02 1.55 -5.60
CA MET A 1 22.71 1.38 -6.24
C MET A 1 22.85 0.37 -7.39
N LYS A 2 22.43 -0.88 -7.22
CA LYS A 2 22.12 -1.76 -8.36
C LYS A 2 20.62 -2.00 -8.31
N LEU A 3 19.84 -0.97 -8.66
CA LEU A 3 18.52 -1.28 -9.21
C LEU A 3 18.82 -2.17 -10.42
N SER A 4 18.28 -3.38 -10.45
CA SER A 4 18.39 -4.29 -11.60
C SER A 4 17.56 -3.75 -12.79
N LEU A 5 17.73 -2.48 -13.14
CA LEU A 5 17.19 -1.83 -14.34
C LEU A 5 17.71 -2.52 -15.61
N GLY A 6 18.84 -3.23 -15.54
CA GLY A 6 19.35 -4.05 -16.64
C GLY A 6 18.48 -5.24 -17.04
N LYS A 7 17.41 -5.55 -16.30
CA LYS A 7 16.40 -6.56 -16.66
C LYS A 7 15.06 -5.96 -17.10
N PHE A 8 14.93 -4.63 -17.09
CA PHE A 8 13.70 -3.98 -17.53
C PHE A 8 13.63 -4.05 -19.06
N ALA A 9 12.91 -5.05 -19.57
CA ALA A 9 12.77 -5.30 -21.00
C ALA A 9 11.32 -5.02 -21.41
N PRO A 10 10.98 -3.76 -21.79
CA PRO A 10 9.63 -3.40 -22.22
C PRO A 10 9.28 -3.96 -23.61
N ASP A 11 10.28 -4.35 -24.38
CA ASP A 11 10.16 -4.82 -25.77
C ASP A 11 9.67 -6.29 -25.88
N ARG A 12 9.71 -7.06 -24.79
CA ARG A 12 9.31 -8.48 -24.78
C ARG A 12 7.92 -8.67 -24.17
N CYS A 13 7.03 -9.35 -24.89
CA CYS A 13 5.67 -9.72 -24.45
C CYS A 13 5.57 -11.10 -23.77
N ASP A 14 6.65 -11.61 -23.17
CA ASP A 14 6.62 -12.87 -22.43
C ASP A 14 6.08 -12.68 -21.01
N LEU A 15 5.21 -13.60 -20.55
CA LEU A 15 4.60 -13.57 -19.21
C LEU A 15 5.64 -13.41 -18.09
N ARG A 16 6.77 -14.11 -18.21
CA ARG A 16 7.85 -14.06 -17.21
C ARG A 16 8.54 -12.70 -17.14
N THR A 17 8.76 -12.08 -18.30
CA THR A 17 9.38 -10.75 -18.40
C THR A 17 8.43 -9.66 -17.90
N MET A 18 7.13 -9.81 -18.16
CA MET A 18 6.10 -8.91 -17.63
C MET A 18 6.06 -8.97 -16.10
N LEU A 19 6.11 -10.17 -15.50
CA LEU A 19 6.15 -10.35 -14.05
C LEU A 19 7.44 -9.78 -13.42
N ASP A 20 8.60 -9.92 -14.07
CA ASP A 20 9.86 -9.32 -13.62
C ASP A 20 9.82 -7.78 -13.66
N ASN A 21 9.25 -7.18 -14.71
CA ASN A 21 9.04 -5.74 -14.81
C ASN A 21 8.11 -5.22 -13.70
N VAL A 22 7.01 -5.93 -13.45
CA VAL A 22 6.07 -5.61 -12.36
C VAL A 22 6.73 -5.76 -10.99
N ALA A 23 7.57 -6.79 -10.79
CA ALA A 23 8.32 -6.96 -9.55
C ALA A 23 9.31 -5.81 -9.29
N ILE A 24 9.90 -5.21 -10.32
CA ILE A 24 10.76 -4.02 -10.19
C ILE A 24 9.95 -2.81 -9.74
N ILE A 25 8.77 -2.58 -10.33
CA ILE A 25 7.88 -1.47 -9.96
C ILE A 25 7.37 -1.65 -8.52
N LEU A 26 6.97 -2.86 -8.16
CA LEU A 26 6.52 -3.17 -6.79
C LEU A 26 7.63 -2.95 -5.77
N ARG A 27 8.90 -3.21 -6.11
CA ARG A 27 10.04 -2.92 -5.23
C ARG A 27 10.21 -1.42 -4.95
N LEU A 28 9.82 -0.53 -5.87
CA LEU A 28 9.78 0.92 -5.61
C LEU A 28 8.72 1.29 -4.58
N VAL A 29 7.61 0.56 -4.55
CA VAL A 29 6.54 0.69 -3.54
C VAL A 29 6.83 -0.18 -2.31
N THR A 30 8.08 -0.61 -2.10
CA THR A 30 8.53 -1.42 -0.95
C THR A 30 7.91 -2.84 -0.90
N ILE A 31 7.25 -3.28 -1.97
CA ILE A 31 6.64 -4.61 -2.08
C ILE A 31 7.61 -5.54 -2.83
N ASN A 32 8.05 -6.62 -2.17
CA ASN A 32 8.92 -7.62 -2.79
C ASN A 32 8.17 -8.95 -2.98
N ILE A 33 7.87 -9.30 -4.24
CA ILE A 33 7.19 -10.56 -4.64
C ILE A 33 8.16 -11.75 -4.72
N ASP A 34 9.47 -11.50 -4.83
CA ASP A 34 10.45 -12.57 -5.03
C ASP A 34 10.72 -13.33 -3.72
N LYS A 35 10.23 -14.58 -3.66
CA LYS A 35 10.38 -15.51 -2.53
C LYS A 35 11.80 -16.11 -2.44
N ASN A 36 12.62 -16.03 -3.49
CA ASN A 36 13.92 -16.70 -3.54
C ASN A 36 15.03 -15.94 -2.79
N ASN A 37 14.81 -14.66 -2.47
CA ASN A 37 15.78 -13.83 -1.72
C ASN A 37 15.45 -13.76 -0.21
N ASN A 38 14.79 -14.79 0.32
CA ASN A 38 14.16 -14.81 1.65
C ASN A 38 15.09 -15.04 2.85
N LYS A 39 16.43 -15.05 2.72
CA LYS A 39 17.31 -15.42 3.85
C LYS A 39 17.57 -14.31 4.89
N ARG A 40 16.90 -13.15 4.83
CA ARG A 40 16.94 -12.13 5.90
C ARG A 40 15.59 -11.45 6.10
N LYS A 41 14.59 -12.22 6.52
CA LYS A 41 13.35 -11.68 7.09
C LYS A 41 13.34 -11.98 8.59
N MET A 42 14.07 -11.19 9.36
CA MET A 42 13.83 -11.06 10.79
C MET A 42 13.69 -9.57 11.06
N PHE A 43 12.57 -9.24 11.68
CA PHE A 43 12.12 -7.90 12.04
C PHE A 43 11.58 -7.03 10.91
N ILE A 44 10.24 -7.07 10.83
CA ILE A 44 9.34 -5.91 10.72
C ILE A 44 10.04 -4.63 10.23
N PHE A 45 9.62 -4.19 9.05
CA PHE A 45 9.83 -2.85 8.47
C PHE A 45 11.06 -2.60 7.59
N LEU A 46 12.18 -3.35 7.65
CA LEU A 46 13.31 -3.14 6.72
C LEU A 46 13.49 -4.28 5.71
N VAL A 47 13.11 -4.06 4.45
CA VAL A 47 13.48 -4.95 3.34
C VAL A 47 14.96 -4.71 3.00
N PRO A 48 15.83 -5.73 3.07
CA PRO A 48 17.25 -5.56 2.76
C PRO A 48 17.43 -5.19 1.28
N GLY A 49 17.95 -4.00 1.01
CA GLY A 49 18.25 -3.49 -0.34
C GLY A 49 17.46 -2.26 -0.79
N ILE A 50 16.55 -1.72 0.02
CA ILE A 50 15.74 -0.54 -0.31
C ILE A 50 16.30 0.69 0.43
N PRO A 51 16.50 1.85 -0.24
CA PRO A 51 16.97 3.08 0.41
C PRO A 51 15.99 3.57 1.48
N LEU A 52 16.52 4.12 2.59
CA LEU A 52 15.71 4.71 3.68
C LEU A 52 14.69 5.77 3.20
N VAL A 53 14.98 6.45 2.09
CA VAL A 53 14.09 7.47 1.50
C VAL A 53 12.74 6.88 1.10
N PHE A 54 12.71 5.75 0.40
CA PHE A 54 11.46 5.12 -0.04
C PHE A 54 10.62 4.65 1.15
N HIS A 55 11.29 4.23 2.21
CA HIS A 55 10.64 3.81 3.43
C HIS A 55 9.96 4.98 4.16
N LEU A 56 10.65 6.13 4.25
CA LEU A 56 10.07 7.38 4.75
C LEU A 56 8.88 7.83 3.90
N THR A 57 8.97 7.75 2.58
CA THR A 57 7.87 8.11 1.69
C THR A 57 6.64 7.23 1.91
N VAL A 58 6.82 5.91 2.03
CA VAL A 58 5.70 4.99 2.32
C VAL A 58 5.12 5.24 3.70
N PHE A 59 5.93 5.52 4.71
CA PHE A 59 5.46 5.84 6.06
C PHE A 59 4.64 7.14 6.08
N VAL A 60 5.13 8.19 5.43
CA VAL A 60 4.41 9.47 5.30
C VAL A 60 3.12 9.30 4.51
N ALA A 61 3.14 8.52 3.42
CA ALA A 61 1.95 8.21 2.64
C ALA A 61 0.92 7.43 3.47
N ALA A 62 1.35 6.45 4.26
CA ALA A 62 0.47 5.68 5.15
C ALA A 62 -0.14 6.57 6.25
N ALA A 63 0.66 7.44 6.87
CA ALA A 63 0.17 8.38 7.87
C ALA A 63 -0.83 9.39 7.27
N GLY A 64 -0.53 9.93 6.08
CA GLY A 64 -1.42 10.82 5.35
C GLY A 64 -2.73 10.14 4.94
N TYR A 65 -2.66 8.87 4.53
CA TYR A 65 -3.84 8.07 4.24
C TYR A 65 -4.73 7.91 5.47
N ILE A 66 -4.18 7.54 6.62
CA ILE A 66 -4.93 7.43 7.88
C ILE A 66 -5.55 8.77 8.26
N TYR A 67 -4.81 9.87 8.13
CA TYR A 67 -5.32 11.19 8.44
C TYR A 67 -6.52 11.58 7.55
N ILE A 68 -6.42 11.40 6.24
CA ILE A 68 -7.47 11.82 5.30
C ILE A 68 -8.69 10.90 5.39
N TYR A 69 -8.48 9.58 5.35
CA TYR A 69 -9.56 8.61 5.23
C TYR A 69 -10.21 8.23 6.55
N VAL A 70 -9.51 8.39 7.67
CA VAL A 70 -10.09 8.21 9.01
C VAL A 70 -10.44 9.59 9.57
N PHE A 71 -9.45 10.36 9.99
CA PHE A 71 -9.72 11.58 10.77
C PHE A 71 -10.52 12.64 10.02
N SER A 72 -10.14 12.99 8.78
CA SER A 72 -10.88 14.00 8.00
C SER A 72 -12.25 13.52 7.56
N MET A 73 -12.41 12.24 7.23
CA MET A 73 -13.70 11.66 6.85
C MET A 73 -14.67 11.65 8.03
N PHE A 74 -14.25 11.20 9.21
CA PHE A 74 -15.05 11.26 10.44
C PHE A 74 -15.42 12.72 10.79
N TRP A 75 -14.47 13.64 10.74
CA TRP A 75 -14.75 15.05 11.00
C TRP A 75 -15.77 15.65 10.01
N PHE A 76 -15.59 15.39 8.71
CA PHE A 76 -16.46 15.93 7.67
C PHE A 76 -17.90 15.41 7.80
N VAL A 77 -18.07 14.10 8.02
CA VAL A 77 -19.39 13.46 8.12
C VAL A 77 -20.11 13.86 9.40
N PHE A 78 -19.45 13.81 10.56
CA PHE A 78 -20.12 14.01 11.86
C PHE A 78 -20.22 15.47 12.31
N VAL A 79 -19.28 16.32 11.90
CA VAL A 79 -19.25 17.73 12.28
C VAL A 79 -19.75 18.61 11.14
N ARG A 80 -19.07 18.58 9.97
CA ARG A 80 -19.31 19.57 8.92
C ARG A 80 -20.64 19.40 8.17
N CYS A 81 -20.96 18.18 7.76
CA CYS A 81 -22.22 17.88 7.08
C CYS A 81 -23.44 18.06 7.99
N ARG A 82 -23.26 17.90 9.32
CA ARG A 82 -24.34 18.10 10.29
C ARG A 82 -24.73 19.56 10.45
N GLU A 83 -23.78 20.49 10.36
CA GLU A 83 -24.03 21.93 10.39
C GLU A 83 -24.66 22.45 9.08
N THR A 84 -24.28 21.86 7.95
CA THR A 84 -24.69 22.33 6.61
C THR A 84 -26.03 21.71 6.17
N GLY A 85 -26.45 20.61 6.80
CA GLY A 85 -27.66 19.86 6.43
C GLY A 85 -27.55 19.07 5.12
N ASP A 86 -26.35 18.99 4.54
CA ASP A 86 -26.09 18.27 3.29
C ASP A 86 -25.75 16.80 3.57
N PHE A 87 -26.79 15.99 3.69
CA PHE A 87 -26.69 14.55 3.94
C PHE A 87 -26.24 13.77 2.69
N THR A 88 -26.41 14.31 1.49
CA THR A 88 -26.01 13.65 0.25
C THR A 88 -24.49 13.62 0.13
N ALA A 89 -23.82 14.74 0.37
CA ALA A 89 -22.37 14.79 0.43
C ALA A 89 -21.79 13.88 1.52
N ALA A 90 -22.45 13.83 2.69
CA ALA A 90 -22.05 12.96 3.80
C ALA A 90 -22.10 11.46 3.40
N ALA A 91 -23.19 11.03 2.75
CA ALA A 91 -23.35 9.64 2.33
C ALA A 91 -22.31 9.21 1.29
N VAL A 92 -21.98 10.09 0.34
CA VAL A 92 -20.95 9.82 -0.68
C VAL A 92 -19.57 9.69 -0.06
N VAL A 93 -19.17 10.65 0.77
CA VAL A 93 -17.87 10.63 1.46
C VAL A 93 -17.77 9.44 2.41
N PHE A 94 -18.87 9.08 3.07
CA PHE A 94 -18.93 7.91 3.92
C PHE A 94 -18.73 6.59 3.16
N SER A 95 -19.44 6.43 2.04
CA SER A 95 -19.29 5.25 1.18
C SER A 95 -17.86 5.09 0.64
N LEU A 96 -17.24 6.18 0.20
CA LEU A 96 -15.86 6.17 -0.28
C LEU A 96 -14.86 5.83 0.82
N GLY A 97 -15.04 6.36 2.03
CA GLY A 97 -14.21 6.04 3.19
C GLY A 97 -14.25 4.54 3.54
N VAL A 98 -15.45 3.99 3.73
CA VAL A 98 -15.63 2.57 4.11
C VAL A 98 -15.13 1.61 3.04
N ASN A 99 -15.34 1.94 1.75
CA ASN A 99 -14.81 1.11 0.66
C ASN A 99 -13.27 1.07 0.67
N SER A 100 -12.63 2.21 0.94
CA SER A 100 -11.17 2.30 1.04
C SER A 100 -10.63 1.49 2.23
N GLU A 101 -11.28 1.57 3.39
CA GLU A 101 -10.91 0.79 4.59
C GLU A 101 -11.04 -0.72 4.38
N THR A 102 -12.05 -1.18 3.64
CA THR A 102 -12.26 -2.60 3.36
C THR A 102 -11.07 -3.23 2.62
N SER A 103 -10.41 -2.46 1.75
CA SER A 103 -9.21 -2.91 1.05
C SER A 103 -8.01 -3.09 2.00
N ALA A 104 -7.83 -2.18 2.95
CA ALA A 104 -6.76 -2.25 3.95
C ALA A 104 -6.94 -3.46 4.89
N THR A 105 -8.17 -3.75 5.31
CA THR A 105 -8.50 -4.92 6.16
C THR A 105 -8.12 -6.24 5.49
N LYS A 106 -8.31 -6.37 4.17
CA LYS A 106 -7.89 -7.56 3.41
C LYS A 106 -6.37 -7.75 3.42
N PHE A 107 -5.62 -6.66 3.27
CA PHE A 107 -4.16 -6.71 3.38
C PHE A 107 -3.70 -7.14 4.77
N LEU A 108 -4.31 -6.60 5.83
CA LEU A 108 -4.03 -7.03 7.21
C LEU A 108 -4.32 -8.51 7.41
N PHE A 109 -5.46 -8.99 6.92
CA PHE A 109 -5.82 -10.41 7.01
C PHE A 109 -4.82 -11.32 6.27
N MET A 110 -4.39 -10.92 5.08
CA MET A 110 -3.36 -11.65 4.31
C MET A 110 -2.03 -11.74 5.07
N VAL A 111 -1.63 -10.66 5.76
CA VAL A 111 -0.43 -10.64 6.59
C VAL A 111 -0.60 -11.56 7.80
N ILE A 112 -1.70 -11.45 8.54
CA ILE A 112 -1.98 -12.29 9.72
C ILE A 112 -2.01 -13.77 9.32
N TYR A 113 -2.71 -14.13 8.25
CA TYR A 113 -2.79 -15.50 7.75
C TYR A 113 -1.40 -16.07 7.46
N LYS A 114 -0.52 -15.28 6.84
CA LYS A 114 0.86 -15.69 6.56
C LYS A 114 1.71 -15.93 7.82
N TYR A 115 1.44 -15.25 8.93
CA TYR A 115 2.20 -15.41 10.18
C TYR A 115 1.59 -16.46 11.12
N VAL A 116 0.29 -16.76 10.99
CA VAL A 116 -0.44 -17.68 11.88
C VAL A 116 -0.53 -19.10 11.30
N PHE A 117 -0.64 -19.25 9.97
CA PHE A 117 -0.90 -20.55 9.31
C PHE A 117 0.30 -21.14 8.55
N ILE A 118 1.48 -20.48 8.58
CA ILE A 118 2.76 -20.98 8.03
C ILE A 118 3.78 -20.98 9.17
#